data_AF-A0A502T7V5-F1
#
_entry.id   AF-A0A502T7V5-F1
#
_cell.length_a   1.000
_cell.length_b   1.000
_cell.length_c   1.000
_cell.angle_alpha   90.00
_cell.angle_beta   90.00
_cell.angle_gamma   90.00
#
_symmetry.space_group_name_H-M   'P 1'
#
loop_
_entity.id
_entity.type
_entity.pdbx_description
1 polymer ?
#
loop_
_entity_poly.entity_id
_entity_poly.type
_entity_poly.pdbx_seq_one_letter_code
_entity_poly.pdbx_strand_id
1 'polypeptide(L)'
;MGQVDKRSITLSPELAAAVDNVVAAGEYASASEVIRDALRQWKERRDLLGYTVEELRELVQEGIDSGPALDGPPLMERLRAKYAKMAEAKGADE
;
A
#
# COMPACT_ATOMS: atom_id res chain seq x y z
N MET A 1 25.21 16.54 2.97
CA MET A 1 24.02 17.18 2.35
C MET A 1 23.73 16.38 1.09
N GLY A 2 22.56 15.71 1.04
CA GLY A 2 22.18 14.88 -0.10
C GLY A 2 21.99 15.72 -1.35
N GLN A 3 22.30 15.15 -2.51
CA GLN A 3 22.08 15.79 -3.81
C GLN A 3 20.59 16.11 -3.98
N VAL A 4 20.28 17.37 -4.31
CA VAL A 4 18.92 17.83 -4.58
C VAL A 4 18.78 18.11 -6.06
N ASP A 5 17.91 17.37 -6.74
CA ASP A 5 17.62 17.57 -8.16
C ASP A 5 16.50 18.60 -8.33
N LYS A 6 16.79 19.71 -9.01
CA LYS A 6 15.79 20.76 -9.29
C LYS A 6 14.94 20.38 -10.50
N ARG A 7 13.62 20.49 -10.37
CA ARG A 7 12.64 20.28 -11.44
C ARG A 7 11.71 21.49 -11.54
N SER A 8 11.32 21.84 -12.77
CA SER A 8 10.26 22.82 -13.03
C SER A 8 8.94 22.08 -13.23
N ILE A 9 7.86 22.56 -12.59
CA ILE A 9 6.52 21.97 -12.67
C ILE A 9 5.50 23.05 -12.97
N THR A 10 4.47 22.71 -13.75
CA THR A 10 3.34 23.59 -14.00
C THR A 10 2.19 23.19 -13.09
N LEU A 11 1.65 24.15 -12.34
CA LEU A 11 0.48 23.97 -11.49
C LEU A 11 -0.74 24.66 -12.11
N SER A 12 -1.93 24.14 -11.85
CA SER A 12 -3.15 24.91 -12.11
C SER A 12 -3.16 26.17 -11.21
N PRO A 13 -3.88 27.24 -11.60
CA PRO A 13 -3.97 28.45 -10.77
C PRO A 13 -4.46 28.16 -9.35
N GLU A 14 -5.41 27.23 -9.20
CA GLU A 14 -5.93 26.81 -7.90
C GLU A 14 -4.85 26.17 -7.02
N LEU A 15 -4.06 25.25 -7.57
CA LEU A 15 -2.98 24.58 -6.82
C LEU A 15 -1.84 25.54 -6.48
N ALA A 16 -1.50 26.46 -7.39
CA ALA A 16 -0.52 27.50 -7.11
C ALA A 16 -0.98 28.38 -5.93
N ALA A 17 -2.24 28.84 -5.96
CA ALA A 17 -2.80 29.63 -4.86
C ALA A 17 -2.82 28.86 -3.53
N ALA A 18 -3.13 27.55 -3.55
CA ALA A 18 -3.08 26.72 -2.35
C ALA A 18 -1.66 26.66 -1.75
N VAL A 19 -0.63 26.50 -2.60
CA VAL A 19 0.78 26.53 -2.16
C VAL A 19 1.16 27.89 -1.60
N ASP A 20 0.80 28.97 -2.28
CA ASP A 20 1.13 30.33 -1.85
C ASP A 20 0.46 30.68 -0.51
N ASN A 21 -0.78 30.26 -0.30
CA ASN A 21 -1.54 30.51 0.92
C ASN A 21 -0.91 29.86 2.15
N VAL A 22 -0.52 28.58 2.07
CA VAL A 22 0.08 27.87 3.22
C VAL A 22 1.50 28.38 3.55
N VAL A 23 2.23 28.85 2.53
CA VAL A 23 3.52 29.53 2.75
C VAL A 23 3.31 30.90 3.39
N ALA A 24 2.34 31.69 2.91
CA ALA A 24 2.01 32.99 3.49
C ALA A 24 1.47 32.89 4.93
N ALA A 25 0.77 31.81 5.25
CA ALA A 25 0.32 31.48 6.60
C ALA A 25 1.47 31.05 7.54
N GLY A 26 2.67 30.79 6.99
CA GLY A 26 3.85 30.35 7.74
C GLY A 26 3.82 28.86 8.12
N GLU A 27 2.92 28.06 7.54
CA GLU A 27 2.88 26.62 7.75
C GLU A 27 4.09 25.91 7.12
N TYR A 28 4.61 26.48 6.04
CA TYR A 28 5.81 26.02 5.33
C TYR A 28 6.74 27.17 5.02
N ALA A 29 8.06 26.93 5.06
CA ALA A 29 9.06 27.95 4.79
C ALA A 29 9.24 28.24 3.29
N SER A 30 8.79 27.34 2.41
CA SER A 30 8.87 27.52 0.96
C SER A 30 7.92 26.63 0.17
N ALA A 31 7.61 27.01 -1.06
CA ALA A 31 6.88 26.17 -2.01
C ALA A 31 7.55 24.81 -2.24
N SER A 32 8.89 24.75 -2.28
CA SER A 32 9.61 23.49 -2.41
C SER A 32 9.39 22.54 -1.22
N GLU A 33 9.12 23.08 -0.04
CA GLU A 33 8.79 22.28 1.13
C GLU A 33 7.38 21.71 1.06
N VAL A 34 6.40 22.53 0.66
CA VAL A 34 5.01 22.10 0.41
C VAL A 34 5.00 20.94 -0.59
N ILE A 35 5.70 21.08 -1.72
CA ILE A 35 5.73 20.05 -2.76
C ILE A 35 6.42 18.77 -2.27
N ARG A 36 7.51 18.88 -1.49
CA ARG A 36 8.17 17.69 -0.91
C ARG A 36 7.24 16.96 0.06
N ASP A 37 6.52 17.68 0.91
CA ASP A 37 5.59 17.07 1.85
C ASP A 37 4.41 16.41 1.13
N ALA A 38 3.81 17.10 0.16
CA ALA A 38 2.73 16.55 -0.67
C ALA A 38 3.15 15.27 -1.41
N LEU A 39 4.38 15.23 -1.95
CA LEU A 39 4.94 14.05 -2.61
C LEU A 39 5.23 12.91 -1.63
N ARG A 40 5.69 13.21 -0.41
CA ARG A 40 5.86 12.20 0.65
C ARG A 40 4.53 11.56 1.00
N GLN A 41 3.49 12.36 1.29
CA GLN A 41 2.16 11.83 1.57
C GLN A 41 1.58 11.04 0.38
N TRP A 42 1.83 11.49 -0.85
CA TRP A 42 1.43 10.80 -2.08
C TRP A 42 2.09 9.42 -2.23
N LYS A 43 3.36 9.31 -1.83
CA LYS A 43 4.12 8.06 -1.81
C LYS A 43 3.64 7.16 -0.68
N GLU A 44 3.52 7.68 0.54
CA GLU A 44 3.03 6.93 1.70
C GLU A 44 1.65 6.33 1.44
N ARG A 45 0.72 7.06 0.82
CA ARG A 45 -0.60 6.49 0.45
C ARG A 45 -0.53 5.32 -0.54
N ARG A 46 0.54 5.24 -1.35
CA ARG A 46 0.77 4.12 -2.27
C ARG A 46 1.48 2.96 -1.56
N ASP A 47 2.45 3.29 -0.72
CA ASP A 47 3.21 2.30 0.05
C ASP A 47 2.35 1.64 1.16
N LEU A 48 1.38 2.36 1.74
CA LEU A 48 0.45 1.87 2.76
C LEU A 48 -0.45 0.73 2.27
N LEU A 49 -0.56 0.50 0.97
CA LEU A 49 -1.30 -0.64 0.44
C LEU A 49 -0.58 -1.97 0.70
N GLY A 50 0.67 -1.96 1.19
CA GLY A 50 1.49 -3.15 1.47
C GLY A 50 1.89 -3.95 0.23
N TYR A 51 1.20 -3.67 -0.88
CA TYR A 51 1.34 -4.18 -2.22
C TYR A 51 1.01 -3.02 -3.16
N THR A 52 1.82 -2.83 -4.19
CA THR A 52 1.49 -2.00 -5.33
C THR A 52 0.23 -2.53 -6.03
N VAL A 53 -0.45 -1.67 -6.81
CA VAL A 53 -1.61 -2.11 -7.61
C VAL A 53 -1.19 -3.22 -8.58
N GLU A 54 0.04 -3.16 -9.08
CA GLU A 54 0.65 -4.16 -9.95
C GLU A 54 0.82 -5.51 -9.22
N GLU A 55 1.40 -5.52 -8.01
CA GLU A 55 1.51 -6.74 -7.19
C GLU A 55 0.14 -7.34 -6.85
N LEU A 56 -0.87 -6.50 -6.55
CA LEU A 56 -2.24 -6.98 -6.32
C LEU A 56 -2.84 -7.63 -7.57
N ARG A 57 -2.58 -7.09 -8.76
CA ARG A 57 -3.04 -7.69 -10.03
C ARG A 57 -2.38 -9.04 -10.27
N GLU A 58 -1.09 -9.17 -9.96
CA GLU A 58 -0.35 -10.43 -10.09
C GLU A 58 -0.93 -11.51 -9.16
N LEU A 59 -1.18 -11.19 -7.88
CA LEU A 59 -1.79 -12.12 -6.92
C LEU A 59 -3.20 -12.55 -7.32
N VAL A 60 -4.00 -11.65 -7.90
CA VAL A 60 -5.32 -11.99 -8.44
C VAL A 60 -5.19 -12.93 -9.63
N GLN A 61 -4.24 -12.68 -10.52
CA GLN A 61 -4.00 -13.53 -11.69
C GLN A 61 -3.55 -14.93 -11.26
N GLU A 62 -2.66 -15.03 -10.27
CA GLU A 62 -2.28 -16.32 -9.66
C GLU A 62 -3.51 -17.08 -9.13
N GLY A 63 -4.43 -16.37 -8.46
CA GLY A 63 -5.69 -16.96 -7.99
C GLY A 63 -6.58 -17.47 -9.13
N ILE A 64 -6.69 -16.72 -10.23
CA ILE A 64 -7.44 -17.14 -11.43
C ILE A 64 -6.80 -18.39 -12.06
N ASP A 65 -5.47 -18.44 -12.12
CA ASP A 65 -4.71 -19.53 -12.72
C ASP A 65 -4.59 -20.76 -11.78
N SER A 66 -4.99 -20.62 -10.51
CA SER A 66 -4.92 -21.69 -9.49
C SER A 66 -5.92 -22.84 -9.70
N GLY A 67 -6.84 -22.70 -10.66
CA GLY A 67 -7.82 -23.71 -11.03
C GLY A 67 -9.24 -23.39 -10.55
N PRO A 68 -10.18 -24.35 -10.68
CA PRO A 68 -11.58 -24.10 -10.37
C PRO A 68 -11.82 -23.87 -8.87
N ALA A 69 -12.75 -22.97 -8.57
CA ALA A 69 -13.19 -22.73 -7.20
C ALA A 69 -13.78 -24.00 -6.56
N LEU A 70 -13.52 -24.18 -5.26
CA LEU A 70 -14.02 -25.30 -4.48
C LEU A 70 -15.20 -24.86 -3.61
N ASP A 71 -16.13 -25.79 -3.33
CA ASP A 71 -17.23 -25.54 -2.40
C ASP A 71 -16.71 -25.27 -0.98
N GLY A 72 -17.15 -24.14 -0.42
CA GLY A 72 -16.67 -23.63 0.86
C GLY A 72 -16.90 -24.58 2.05
N PRO A 73 -18.13 -25.05 2.34
CA PRO A 73 -18.40 -25.89 3.51
C PRO A 73 -17.56 -27.18 3.59
N PRO A 74 -17.49 -28.03 2.55
CA PRO A 74 -16.67 -29.25 2.61
C PRO A 74 -15.16 -28.96 2.65
N LEU A 75 -14.69 -27.88 2.02
CA LEU A 75 -13.29 -27.45 2.14
C LEU A 75 -12.95 -27.06 3.59
N MET A 76 -13.83 -26.31 4.25
CA MET A 76 -13.62 -25.86 5.63
C MET A 76 -13.62 -27.03 6.61
N GLU A 77 -14.47 -28.04 6.42
CA GLU A 77 -14.46 -29.26 7.22
C GLU A 77 -13.12 -30.00 7.09
N ARG A 78 -12.63 -30.17 5.86
CA ARG A 78 -11.31 -30.76 5.59
C ARG A 78 -10.17 -29.96 6.24
N LEU A 79 -10.21 -28.63 6.18
CA LEU A 79 -9.19 -27.78 6.79
C LEU A 79 -9.18 -27.90 8.33
N ARG A 80 -10.35 -27.89 8.97
CA ARG A 80 -10.46 -28.07 10.43
C ARG A 80 -9.90 -29.44 10.85
N ALA A 81 -10.28 -30.50 10.15
CA ALA A 81 -9.76 -31.85 10.42
C ALA A 81 -8.24 -31.93 10.26
N LYS A 82 -7.67 -31.26 9.25
CA LYS A 82 -6.22 -31.18 9.05
C LYS A 82 -5.52 -30.50 10.22
N TYR A 83 -5.99 -29.31 10.63
CA TYR A 83 -5.34 -28.55 11.69
C TYR A 83 -5.52 -29.17 13.08
N ALA A 84 -6.64 -29.83 13.36
CA ALA A 84 -6.83 -30.60 14.58
C ALA A 84 -5.78 -31.71 14.73
N LYS A 85 -5.56 -32.51 13.68
CA LYS A 85 -4.52 -33.55 13.66
C LYS A 85 -3.11 -32.99 13.83
N MET A 86 -2.82 -31.83 13.24
CA MET A 86 -1.51 -31.17 13.41
C MET A 86 -1.30 -30.69 14.85
N ALA A 87 -2.33 -30.20 15.51
CA ALA A 87 -2.25 -29.78 16.92
C ALA A 87 -2.05 -30.99 17.85
N GLU A 88 -2.77 -32.09 17.63
CA GLU A 88 -2.61 -33.34 18.39
C GLU A 88 -1.20 -33.93 18.23
N ALA A 89 -0.66 -33.94 17.01
CA ALA A 89 0.69 -34.43 16.75
C ALA A 89 1.76 -33.55 17.43
N LYS A 90 1.56 -32.23 17.47
CA LYS A 90 2.51 -31.31 18.10
C LYS A 90 2.49 -31.38 19.63
N GLY A 91 1.37 -31.74 20.23
CA GLY A 91 1.25 -31.97 21.69
C GLY A 91 1.65 -33.38 22.15
N ALA A 92 1.94 -34.30 21.22
CA ALA A 92 2.46 -35.64 21.53
C ALA A 92 4.00 -35.71 21.51
N ASP A 93 4.66 -34.67 20.99
CA ASP A 93 6.13 -34.48 20.93
C ASP A 93 6.65 -33.62 22.11
N GLU A 94 5.76 -33.16 23.01
CA GLU A 94 6.06 -32.47 24.29
C GLU A 94 5.84 -33.42 25.48
#